data_AF-A0A518DSY0-F1
#
_entry.id   AF-A0A518DSY0-F1
#
_cell.length_a   1.000
_cell.length_b   1.000
_cell.length_c   1.000
_cell.angle_alpha   90.00
_cell.angle_beta   90.00
_cell.angle_gamma   90.00
#
_symmetry.space_group_name_H-M   'P 1'
#
loop_
_entity.id
_entity.type
_entity.pdbx_description
1 polymer ?
#
loop_
_entity_poly.entity_id
_entity_poly.type
_entity_poly.pdbx_seq_one_letter_code
_entity_poly.pdbx_strand_id
1 'polypeptide(L)'
;MFSDHEELRKALEAVGLSTVEEFAIDHGPQLTIVQETSGKIERVFSLARRPSAWFLLGIDGLYCIGREDQLLSLCQSVLAWHARGSADSKTTILNTFGLAPCDVRQWREKGEQRRNQEFTAQGWSLLSNQEMDDAWEQFLQKFNFRLGTTPARWPGIVEPSASVTWDLRTVFPLEFAKPGYIEEAELSLRSSLTRAFQACIPPGERVLALDCNHPCYFFDPHCSARDLHSWPIELLPVGNYHIFATARFDIGVFGHPWEKSLCVFGEAFVKNFKDDYLTVALRRQSDEGFPGRPLAPPEGDSSRSIR
;
A
#
# COMPACT_ATOMS: atom_id res chain seq x y z
N MET A 1 10.28 16.18 -26.75
CA MET A 1 9.91 16.43 -25.34
C MET A 1 9.33 15.13 -24.83
N PHE A 2 9.85 14.59 -23.74
CA PHE A 2 9.45 13.27 -23.25
C PHE A 2 8.04 13.32 -22.69
N SER A 3 7.13 12.48 -23.20
CA SER A 3 5.74 12.45 -22.75
C SER A 3 5.56 11.75 -21.40
N ASP A 4 6.41 10.76 -21.13
CA ASP A 4 6.32 9.87 -19.97
C ASP A 4 7.70 9.40 -19.47
N HIS A 5 7.67 8.58 -18.41
CA HIS A 5 8.87 8.00 -17.80
C HIS A 5 9.59 6.99 -18.67
N GLU A 6 8.89 6.27 -19.54
CA GLU A 6 9.47 5.19 -20.36
C GLU A 6 10.29 5.75 -21.52
N GLU A 7 9.79 6.81 -22.18
CA GLU A 7 10.58 7.53 -23.18
C GLU A 7 11.85 8.14 -22.58
N LEU A 8 11.72 8.75 -21.39
CA LEU A 8 12.86 9.35 -20.70
C LEU A 8 13.86 8.27 -20.25
N ARG A 9 13.38 7.15 -19.70
CA ARG A 9 14.22 6.00 -19.30
C ARG A 9 15.10 5.55 -20.45
N LYS A 10 14.52 5.28 -21.61
CA LYS A 10 15.28 4.85 -22.81
C LYS A 10 16.35 5.86 -23.20
N ALA A 11 16.04 7.15 -23.13
CA ALA A 11 17.02 8.20 -23.45
C ALA A 11 18.15 8.30 -22.41
N LEU A 12 17.85 8.09 -21.13
CA LEU A 12 18.85 8.06 -20.05
C LEU A 12 19.76 6.84 -20.15
N GLU A 13 19.19 5.66 -20.43
CA GLU A 13 19.95 4.43 -20.65
C GLU A 13 20.87 4.54 -21.88
N ALA A 14 20.41 5.18 -22.95
CA ALA A 14 21.21 5.43 -24.15
C ALA A 14 22.46 6.30 -23.89
N VAL A 15 22.46 7.11 -22.83
CA VAL A 15 23.63 7.89 -22.39
C VAL A 15 24.36 7.26 -21.20
N GLY A 16 24.07 5.99 -20.89
CA GLY A 16 24.77 5.20 -19.88
C GLY A 16 24.32 5.46 -18.45
N LEU A 17 23.11 5.99 -18.24
CA LEU A 17 22.56 6.22 -16.90
C LEU A 17 21.65 5.06 -16.48
N SER A 18 21.87 4.56 -15.27
CA SER A 18 21.02 3.55 -14.64
C SER A 18 19.83 4.19 -13.96
N THR A 19 18.65 3.58 -14.10
CA THR A 19 17.42 4.08 -13.50
C THR A 19 16.63 2.96 -12.83
N VAL A 20 15.81 3.34 -11.84
CA VAL A 20 14.86 2.46 -11.15
C VAL A 20 13.52 3.19 -11.08
N GLU A 21 12.42 2.48 -11.31
CA GLU A 21 11.08 3.03 -11.10
C GLU A 21 10.67 2.87 -9.64
N GLU A 22 10.19 3.95 -9.04
CA GLU A 22 9.76 3.97 -7.65
C GLU A 22 8.53 4.87 -7.51
N PHE A 23 7.91 4.86 -6.32
CA PHE A 23 6.88 5.84 -5.99
C PHE A 23 7.48 7.02 -5.22
N ALA A 24 7.06 8.22 -5.59
CA ALA A 24 7.46 9.43 -4.89
C ALA A 24 6.69 9.60 -3.57
N ILE A 25 7.04 10.63 -2.78
CA ILE A 25 6.34 10.95 -1.53
C ILE A 25 4.89 11.44 -1.72
N ASP A 26 4.52 11.87 -2.93
CA ASP A 26 3.14 12.15 -3.32
C ASP A 26 2.41 10.90 -3.86
N HIS A 27 3.13 9.76 -3.86
CA HIS A 27 2.80 8.42 -4.32
C HIS A 27 2.47 8.29 -5.81
N GLY A 28 2.82 9.28 -6.63
CA GLY A 28 2.87 9.08 -8.07
C GLY A 28 4.18 8.39 -8.48
N PRO A 29 4.22 7.73 -9.65
CA PRO A 29 5.45 7.13 -10.15
C PRO A 29 6.56 8.17 -10.32
N GLN A 30 7.80 7.74 -10.15
CA GLN A 30 9.01 8.50 -10.42
C GLN A 30 10.10 7.60 -10.99
N LEU A 31 10.99 8.22 -11.75
CA LEU A 31 12.20 7.57 -12.26
C LEU A 31 13.39 8.04 -11.42
N THR A 32 13.95 7.15 -10.60
CA THR A 32 15.12 7.43 -9.76
C THR A 32 16.39 7.09 -10.53
N ILE A 33 17.32 8.03 -10.61
CA ILE A 33 18.65 7.84 -11.19
C ILE A 33 19.55 7.30 -10.08
N VAL A 34 20.24 6.20 -10.38
CA VAL A 34 21.09 5.49 -9.43
C VAL A 34 22.52 5.37 -9.95
N GLN A 35 23.48 5.26 -9.03
CA GLN A 35 24.88 4.94 -9.32
C GLN A 35 25.34 3.77 -8.47
N GLU A 36 26.24 2.95 -9.01
CA GLU A 36 26.90 1.90 -8.25
C GLU A 36 28.22 2.43 -7.68
N THR A 37 28.31 2.51 -6.36
CA THR A 37 29.52 2.92 -5.64
C THR A 37 29.94 1.78 -4.72
N SER A 38 31.11 1.18 -4.97
CA SER A 38 31.67 0.09 -4.14
C SER A 38 30.73 -1.11 -3.95
N GLY A 39 30.03 -1.52 -5.01
CA GLY A 39 29.08 -2.65 -4.98
C GLY A 39 27.74 -2.34 -4.32
N LYS A 40 27.44 -1.06 -4.05
CA LYS A 40 26.16 -0.60 -3.54
C LYS A 40 25.49 0.33 -4.53
N ILE A 41 24.20 0.13 -4.75
CA ILE A 41 23.36 1.04 -5.54
C ILE A 41 22.95 2.21 -4.66
N GLU A 42 23.33 3.41 -5.05
CA GLU A 42 23.04 4.67 -4.37
C GLU A 42 22.06 5.51 -5.19
N ARG A 43 21.09 6.12 -4.52
CA ARG A 43 20.14 7.06 -5.14
C ARG A 43 20.79 8.42 -5.29
N VAL A 44 20.77 8.98 -6.49
CA VAL A 44 21.35 10.31 -6.78
C VAL A 44 20.26 11.38 -6.72
N PHE A 45 19.22 11.23 -7.55
CA PHE A 45 18.04 12.09 -7.62
C PHE A 45 16.91 11.35 -8.36
N SER A 46 15.69 11.88 -8.30
CA SER A 46 14.53 11.31 -8.99
C SER A 46 13.78 12.35 -9.82
N LEU A 47 13.09 11.86 -10.85
CA LEU A 47 12.25 12.66 -11.74
C LEU A 47 10.81 12.17 -11.73
N ALA A 48 9.90 13.09 -11.42
CA ALA A 48 8.47 12.81 -11.34
C ALA A 48 7.72 13.57 -12.45
N ARG A 49 7.06 12.85 -13.36
CA ARG A 49 6.14 13.44 -14.33
C ARG A 49 4.76 13.56 -13.71
N ARG A 50 4.18 14.77 -13.71
CA ARG A 50 2.78 15.03 -13.33
C ARG A 50 2.08 15.75 -14.48
N PRO A 51 0.74 15.84 -14.51
CA PRO A 51 0.01 16.44 -15.64
C PRO A 51 0.48 17.85 -16.03
N SER A 52 0.93 18.64 -15.05
CA SER A 52 1.34 20.03 -15.27
C SER A 52 2.80 20.22 -15.68
N ALA A 53 3.71 19.37 -15.23
CA ALA A 53 5.15 19.57 -15.41
C ALA A 53 5.98 18.31 -15.04
N TRP A 54 7.26 18.34 -15.36
CA TRP A 54 8.28 17.50 -14.74
C TRP A 54 8.81 18.12 -13.44
N PHE A 55 9.13 17.27 -12.47
CA PHE A 55 9.67 17.64 -11.17
C PHE A 55 10.98 16.91 -10.90
N LEU A 56 11.93 17.60 -10.28
CA LEU A 56 13.20 17.07 -9.79
C LEU A 56 13.15 16.95 -8.27
N LEU A 57 13.38 15.74 -7.76
CA LEU A 57 13.59 15.44 -6.35
C LEU A 57 15.08 15.16 -6.16
N GLY A 58 15.80 16.10 -5.55
CA GLY A 58 17.25 16.05 -5.43
C GLY A 58 17.83 17.44 -5.37
N ILE A 59 19.17 17.54 -5.33
CA ILE A 59 19.86 18.83 -5.15
C ILE A 59 19.28 19.59 -3.95
N ASP A 60 19.17 18.90 -2.81
CA ASP A 60 18.60 19.37 -1.52
C ASP A 60 17.12 19.78 -1.47
N GLY A 61 16.34 19.56 -2.52
CA GLY A 61 14.92 19.94 -2.51
C GLY A 61 14.05 19.31 -3.58
N LEU A 62 12.86 19.89 -3.75
CA LEU A 62 11.91 19.58 -4.81
C LEU A 62 11.79 20.79 -5.74
N TYR A 63 11.93 20.58 -7.04
CA TYR A 63 11.91 21.65 -8.02
C TYR A 63 11.00 21.30 -9.20
N CYS A 64 10.24 22.29 -9.69
CA CYS A 64 9.53 22.23 -10.96
C CYS A 64 10.50 22.59 -12.09
N ILE A 65 10.48 21.82 -13.18
CA ILE A 65 11.41 21.97 -14.30
C ILE A 65 10.75 22.85 -15.37
N GLY A 66 11.25 24.07 -15.57
CA GLY A 66 10.70 25.01 -16.54
C GLY A 66 11.09 24.74 -18.00
N ARG A 67 12.17 24.00 -18.25
CA ARG A 67 12.69 23.68 -19.59
C ARG A 67 12.72 22.18 -19.86
N GLU A 68 11.54 21.61 -20.09
CA GLU A 68 11.36 20.16 -20.27
C GLU A 68 12.05 19.60 -21.52
N ASP A 69 12.34 20.46 -22.51
CA ASP A 69 13.14 20.12 -23.69
C ASP A 69 14.62 19.83 -23.36
N GLN A 70 15.08 20.23 -22.16
CA GLN A 70 16.47 20.08 -21.71
C GLN A 70 16.64 19.00 -20.63
N LEU A 71 15.64 18.13 -20.41
CA LEU A 71 15.66 17.13 -19.34
C LEU A 71 16.91 16.25 -19.32
N LEU A 72 17.40 15.80 -20.48
CA LEU A 72 18.59 14.96 -20.57
C LEU A 72 19.85 15.72 -20.12
N SER A 73 20.02 16.94 -20.62
CA SER A 73 21.12 17.84 -20.25
C SER A 73 21.08 18.23 -18.77
N LEU A 74 19.87 18.41 -18.23
CA LEU A 74 19.66 18.60 -16.79
C LEU A 74 20.19 17.38 -16.03
N CYS A 75 19.74 16.16 -16.35
CA CYS A 75 20.17 14.94 -15.66
C CYS A 75 21.69 14.79 -15.61
N GLN A 76 22.36 15.00 -16.74
CA GLN A 76 23.82 14.95 -16.82
C GLN A 76 24.48 16.01 -15.94
N SER A 77 23.92 17.22 -15.91
CA SER A 77 24.42 18.32 -15.07
C SER A 77 24.25 18.05 -13.58
N VAL A 78 23.08 17.51 -13.17
CA VAL A 78 22.81 17.11 -11.78
C VAL A 78 23.76 16.00 -11.34
N LEU A 79 23.99 15.00 -12.18
CA LEU A 79 24.91 13.90 -11.89
C LEU A 79 26.35 14.40 -11.73
N ALA A 80 26.78 15.28 -12.65
CA ALA A 80 28.12 15.84 -12.60
C ALA A 80 28.32 16.81 -11.42
N TRP A 81 27.23 17.41 -10.92
CA TRP A 81 27.20 18.14 -9.65
C TRP A 81 27.34 17.20 -8.45
N HIS A 82 26.56 16.12 -8.42
CA HIS A 82 26.60 15.13 -7.34
C HIS A 82 28.02 14.53 -7.15
N ALA A 83 28.72 14.25 -8.25
CA ALA A 83 30.07 13.71 -8.22
C ALA A 83 31.16 14.70 -7.76
N ARG A 84 30.94 16.01 -7.86
CA ARG A 84 31.99 17.04 -7.68
C ARG A 84 31.73 18.04 -6.55
N GLY A 85 30.47 18.20 -6.13
CA GLY A 85 30.04 18.96 -4.95
C GLY A 85 30.60 20.39 -4.87
N SER A 86 29.94 21.37 -5.48
CA SER A 86 30.15 22.79 -5.11
C SER A 86 28.83 23.57 -5.06
N ALA A 87 28.74 24.57 -4.18
CA ALA A 87 27.56 25.42 -4.05
C ALA A 87 27.35 26.32 -5.29
N ASP A 88 28.43 26.83 -5.89
CA ASP A 88 28.37 27.68 -7.09
C ASP A 88 27.75 26.95 -8.29
N SER A 89 27.99 25.64 -8.41
CA SER A 89 27.41 24.83 -9.48
C SER A 89 25.93 24.52 -9.29
N LYS A 90 25.39 24.58 -8.06
CA LYS A 90 23.94 24.45 -7.80
C LYS A 90 23.17 25.61 -8.42
N THR A 91 23.55 26.85 -8.09
CA THR A 91 22.86 28.05 -8.58
C THR A 91 22.90 28.12 -10.11
N THR A 92 24.02 27.71 -10.72
CA THR A 92 24.11 27.57 -12.18
C THR A 92 23.09 26.59 -12.73
N ILE A 93 22.97 25.39 -12.15
CA ILE A 93 21.99 24.39 -12.60
C ILE A 93 20.55 24.93 -12.46
N LEU A 94 20.21 25.51 -11.31
CA LEU A 94 18.88 26.06 -11.08
C LEU A 94 18.51 27.09 -12.16
N ASN A 95 19.41 28.02 -12.46
CA ASN A 95 19.17 29.08 -13.44
C ASN A 95 19.18 28.58 -14.89
N THR A 96 20.13 27.70 -15.25
CA THR A 96 20.26 27.19 -16.62
C THR A 96 19.04 26.40 -17.06
N PHE A 97 18.47 25.58 -16.16
CA PHE A 97 17.34 24.71 -16.47
C PHE A 97 15.98 25.27 -16.00
N GLY A 98 15.96 26.46 -15.40
CA GLY A 98 14.74 27.10 -14.92
C GLY A 98 14.05 26.29 -13.82
N LEU A 99 14.84 25.80 -12.85
CA LEU A 99 14.32 25.02 -11.73
C LEU A 99 13.72 25.95 -10.68
N ALA A 100 12.40 25.88 -10.52
CA ALA A 100 11.67 26.66 -9.52
C ALA A 100 11.41 25.79 -8.27
N PRO A 101 11.81 26.22 -7.06
CA PRO A 101 11.50 25.48 -5.83
C PRO A 101 10.00 25.23 -5.68
N CYS A 102 9.65 24.04 -5.23
CA CYS A 102 8.28 23.65 -4.96
C CYS A 102 8.07 23.44 -3.46
N ASP A 103 6.92 23.87 -2.97
CA ASP A 103 6.46 23.53 -1.64
C ASP A 103 6.14 22.03 -1.59
N VAL A 104 6.98 21.27 -0.87
CA VAL A 104 6.88 19.82 -0.71
C VAL A 104 5.54 19.42 -0.09
N ARG A 105 5.02 20.22 0.84
CA ARG A 105 3.74 19.94 1.51
C ARG A 105 2.60 20.06 0.50
N GLN A 106 2.54 21.16 -0.24
CA GLN A 106 1.51 21.34 -1.28
C GLN A 106 1.62 20.28 -2.38
N TRP A 107 2.83 19.88 -2.75
CA TRP A 107 3.05 18.85 -3.75
C TRP A 107 2.50 17.49 -3.28
N ARG A 108 2.78 17.12 -2.04
CA ARG A 108 2.26 15.92 -1.40
C ARG A 108 0.73 15.96 -1.31
N GLU A 109 0.15 17.03 -0.77
CA GLU A 109 -1.30 17.20 -0.64
C GLU A 109 -2.01 17.06 -2.01
N LYS A 110 -1.44 17.66 -3.07
CA LYS A 110 -1.98 17.49 -4.43
C LYS A 110 -1.88 16.06 -4.95
N GLY A 111 -0.83 15.30 -4.59
CA GLY A 111 -0.72 13.89 -4.96
C GLY A 111 -1.71 13.01 -4.23
N GLU A 112 -1.90 13.25 -2.93
CA GLU A 112 -2.92 12.58 -2.13
C GLU A 112 -4.33 12.86 -2.69
N GLN A 113 -4.63 14.12 -3.05
CA GLN A 113 -5.89 14.48 -3.71
C GLN A 113 -6.11 13.75 -5.04
N ARG A 114 -5.10 13.71 -5.92
CA ARG A 114 -5.20 12.99 -7.21
C ARG A 114 -5.50 11.51 -6.99
N ARG A 115 -4.76 10.86 -6.10
CA ARG A 115 -4.96 9.45 -5.81
C ARG A 115 -6.33 9.16 -5.21
N ASN A 116 -6.79 10.01 -4.28
CA ASN A 116 -8.12 9.87 -3.71
C ASN A 116 -9.22 10.07 -4.76
N GLN A 117 -9.01 10.92 -5.78
CA GLN A 117 -9.93 11.05 -6.91
C GLN A 117 -9.95 9.79 -7.79
N GLU A 118 -8.78 9.19 -8.06
CA GLU A 118 -8.66 7.92 -8.78
C GLU A 118 -9.38 6.79 -8.04
N PHE A 119 -9.16 6.70 -6.72
CA PHE A 119 -9.87 5.77 -5.84
C PHE A 119 -11.39 6.00 -5.86
N THR A 120 -11.83 7.26 -5.81
CA THR A 120 -13.26 7.62 -5.91
C THR A 120 -13.88 7.16 -7.23
N ALA A 121 -13.17 7.33 -8.34
CA ALA A 121 -13.61 6.83 -9.64
C ALA A 121 -13.74 5.30 -9.69
N GLN A 122 -13.05 4.59 -8.80
CA GLN A 122 -13.07 3.14 -8.65
C GLN A 122 -13.98 2.66 -7.50
N GLY A 123 -14.85 3.52 -6.96
CA GLY A 123 -15.80 3.12 -5.91
C GLY A 123 -15.25 3.11 -4.49
N TRP A 124 -14.13 3.80 -4.25
CA TRP A 124 -13.55 3.98 -2.93
C TRP A 124 -13.72 5.40 -2.43
N SER A 125 -14.19 5.61 -1.20
CA SER A 125 -14.24 6.96 -0.63
C SER A 125 -13.59 6.97 0.74
N LEU A 126 -12.66 7.91 0.95
CA LEU A 126 -11.98 8.10 2.23
C LEU A 126 -12.99 8.33 3.36
N LEU A 127 -12.80 7.65 4.49
CA LEU A 127 -13.56 7.93 5.72
C LEU A 127 -13.09 9.25 6.33
N SER A 128 -14.04 10.02 6.82
CA SER A 128 -13.73 11.08 7.78
C SER A 128 -13.18 10.48 9.08
N ASN A 129 -12.47 11.30 9.88
CA ASN A 129 -11.96 10.85 11.17
C ASN A 129 -13.08 10.31 12.08
N GLN A 130 -14.26 10.94 12.07
CA GLN A 130 -15.40 10.46 12.86
C GLN A 130 -15.90 9.09 12.39
N GLU A 131 -16.07 8.89 11.08
CA GLU A 131 -16.51 7.58 10.55
C GLU A 131 -15.48 6.48 10.84
N MET A 132 -14.19 6.82 10.79
CA MET A 132 -13.11 5.91 11.16
C MET A 132 -13.15 5.55 12.65
N ASP A 133 -13.28 6.54 13.53
CA ASP A 133 -13.37 6.34 14.98
C ASP A 133 -14.59 5.48 15.34
N ASP A 134 -15.76 5.78 14.78
CA ASP A 134 -17.00 5.03 14.99
C ASP A 134 -16.89 3.58 14.49
N ALA A 135 -16.23 3.36 13.35
CA ALA A 135 -16.01 2.03 12.80
C ALA A 135 -15.07 1.19 13.67
N TRP A 136 -13.96 1.76 14.12
CA TRP A 136 -13.01 1.07 15.01
C TRP A 136 -13.62 0.79 16.38
N GLU A 137 -14.36 1.73 16.96
CA GLU A 137 -15.07 1.52 18.23
C GLU A 137 -16.05 0.35 18.13
N GLN A 138 -16.87 0.31 17.08
CA GLN A 138 -17.80 -0.80 16.85
C GLN A 138 -17.07 -2.14 16.63
N PHE A 139 -15.98 -2.15 15.88
CA PHE A 139 -15.18 -3.37 15.66
C PHE A 139 -14.57 -3.88 16.98
N LEU A 140 -13.98 -2.99 17.77
CA LEU A 140 -13.43 -3.28 19.10
C LEU A 140 -14.48 -3.89 20.03
N GLN A 141 -15.67 -3.29 20.10
CA GLN A 141 -16.75 -3.76 20.95
C GLN A 141 -17.31 -5.11 20.48
N LYS A 142 -17.57 -5.28 19.18
CA LYS A 142 -18.21 -6.48 18.65
C LYS A 142 -17.32 -7.71 18.74
N PHE A 143 -16.03 -7.57 18.44
CA PHE A 143 -15.11 -8.70 18.34
C PHE A 143 -14.09 -8.78 19.47
N ASN A 144 -14.16 -7.90 20.47
CA ASN A 144 -13.18 -7.80 21.55
C ASN A 144 -11.75 -7.76 20.98
N PHE A 145 -11.53 -6.90 19.98
CA PHE A 145 -10.31 -6.84 19.20
C PHE A 145 -9.10 -6.50 20.07
N ARG A 146 -7.99 -7.21 19.86
CA ARG A 146 -6.76 -7.13 20.64
C ARG A 146 -5.59 -6.85 19.72
N LEU A 147 -4.96 -5.70 19.93
CA LEU A 147 -3.65 -5.43 19.36
C LEU A 147 -2.61 -6.38 20.00
N GLY A 148 -1.77 -6.99 19.17
CA GLY A 148 -0.73 -7.87 19.65
C GLY A 148 0.14 -8.46 18.56
N THR A 149 1.45 -8.25 18.69
CA THR A 149 2.45 -8.83 17.78
C THR A 149 2.93 -10.21 18.23
N THR A 150 2.51 -10.68 19.41
CA THR A 150 3.00 -11.91 20.04
C THR A 150 1.90 -12.97 20.20
N PRO A 151 2.25 -14.28 20.15
CA PRO A 151 1.28 -15.37 20.26
C PRO A 151 0.40 -15.34 21.52
N ALA A 152 0.87 -14.75 22.62
CA ALA A 152 0.09 -14.63 23.86
C ALA A 152 -1.15 -13.73 23.73
N ARG A 153 -1.21 -12.91 22.68
CA ARG A 153 -2.33 -12.00 22.39
C ARG A 153 -3.27 -12.53 21.31
N TRP A 154 -2.95 -13.68 20.69
CA TRP A 154 -3.77 -14.28 19.64
C TRP A 154 -4.87 -15.19 20.21
N PRO A 155 -6.03 -15.32 19.55
CA PRO A 155 -6.40 -14.64 18.31
C PRO A 155 -6.67 -13.15 18.50
N GLY A 156 -6.46 -12.37 17.43
CA GLY A 156 -6.66 -10.92 17.46
C GLY A 156 -8.12 -10.50 17.67
N ILE A 157 -9.07 -11.40 17.38
CA ILE A 157 -10.51 -11.20 17.60
C ILE A 157 -11.14 -12.43 18.26
N VAL A 158 -12.29 -12.24 18.89
CA VAL A 158 -13.25 -13.32 19.14
C VAL A 158 -13.99 -13.58 17.84
N GLU A 159 -13.60 -14.65 17.15
CA GLU A 159 -14.18 -15.03 15.86
C GLU A 159 -15.68 -15.32 15.98
N PRO A 160 -16.51 -14.84 15.03
CA PRO A 160 -17.93 -15.17 14.99
C PRO A 160 -18.16 -16.67 14.79
N SER A 161 -19.27 -17.21 15.30
CA SER A 161 -19.61 -18.62 15.12
C SER A 161 -19.73 -19.04 13.64
N ALA A 162 -20.22 -18.13 12.79
CA ALA A 162 -20.27 -18.33 11.34
C ALA A 162 -19.02 -17.75 10.66
N SER A 163 -17.86 -18.34 10.92
CA SER A 163 -16.59 -17.91 10.30
C SER A 163 -15.70 -19.10 9.89
N VAL A 164 -14.75 -18.81 9.01
CA VAL A 164 -13.66 -19.70 8.63
C VAL A 164 -12.36 -18.90 8.68
N THR A 165 -11.34 -19.44 9.32
CA THR A 165 -10.02 -18.80 9.43
C THR A 165 -8.95 -19.64 8.74
N TRP A 166 -8.21 -19.01 7.84
CA TRP A 166 -7.09 -19.60 7.14
C TRP A 166 -5.77 -19.18 7.76
N ASP A 167 -4.80 -20.10 7.74
CA ASP A 167 -3.42 -19.86 8.11
C ASP A 167 -2.63 -19.52 6.84
N LEU A 168 -2.14 -18.28 6.78
CA LEU A 168 -1.40 -17.74 5.65
C LEU A 168 0.11 -18.00 5.73
N ARG A 169 0.61 -18.70 6.76
CA ARG A 169 2.05 -19.04 6.87
C ARG A 169 2.54 -19.94 5.74
N THR A 170 1.66 -20.58 4.99
CA THR A 170 2.00 -21.32 3.77
C THR A 170 2.09 -20.41 2.54
N VAL A 171 1.47 -19.22 2.58
CA VAL A 171 1.43 -18.25 1.48
C VAL A 171 2.68 -17.37 1.51
N PHE A 172 3.03 -16.80 2.67
CA PHE A 172 4.13 -15.82 2.77
C PHE A 172 5.54 -16.33 2.40
N PRO A 173 5.96 -17.56 2.75
CA PRO A 173 7.29 -18.06 2.38
C PRO A 173 7.49 -18.25 0.87
N LEU A 174 6.41 -18.29 0.08
CA LEU A 174 6.48 -18.55 -1.36
C LEU A 174 6.92 -17.33 -2.18
N GLU A 175 6.92 -16.13 -1.60
CA GLU A 175 7.44 -14.91 -2.25
C GLU A 175 8.89 -15.10 -2.73
N PHE A 176 9.74 -15.71 -1.89
CA PHE A 176 11.15 -15.98 -2.24
C PHE A 176 11.30 -17.11 -3.28
N ALA A 177 10.32 -18.00 -3.38
CA ALA A 177 10.36 -19.14 -4.30
C ALA A 177 9.77 -18.80 -5.68
N LYS A 178 8.82 -17.87 -5.73
CA LYS A 178 8.14 -17.44 -6.95
C LYS A 178 7.89 -15.92 -6.90
N PRO A 179 8.75 -15.11 -7.53
CA PRO A 179 8.49 -13.68 -7.71
C PRO A 179 7.13 -13.45 -8.37
N GLY A 180 6.35 -12.49 -7.86
CA GLY A 180 4.98 -12.22 -8.34
C GLY A 180 3.87 -13.01 -7.65
N TYR A 181 4.20 -13.98 -6.79
CA TYR A 181 3.18 -14.84 -6.16
C TYR A 181 2.27 -14.10 -5.18
N ILE A 182 2.79 -13.12 -4.43
CA ILE A 182 2.00 -12.33 -3.48
C ILE A 182 1.00 -11.45 -4.23
N GLU A 183 1.42 -10.85 -5.33
CA GLU A 183 0.56 -10.03 -6.19
C GLU A 183 -0.55 -10.85 -6.84
N GLU A 184 -0.24 -12.07 -7.30
CA GLU A 184 -1.25 -13.01 -7.81
C GLU A 184 -2.25 -13.44 -6.72
N ALA A 185 -1.77 -13.75 -5.51
CA ALA A 185 -2.61 -14.15 -4.38
C ALA A 185 -3.51 -13.01 -3.91
N GLU A 186 -2.97 -11.81 -3.80
CA GLU A 186 -3.69 -10.58 -3.46
C GLU A 186 -4.78 -10.29 -4.50
N LEU A 187 -4.47 -10.40 -5.79
CA LEU A 187 -5.44 -10.22 -6.87
C LEU A 187 -6.58 -11.25 -6.80
N SER A 188 -6.26 -12.52 -6.51
CA SER A 188 -7.25 -13.57 -6.30
C SER A 188 -8.17 -13.22 -5.13
N LEU A 189 -7.60 -12.83 -3.98
CA LEU A 189 -8.37 -12.46 -2.79
C LEU A 189 -9.29 -11.27 -3.05
N ARG A 190 -8.84 -10.25 -3.77
CA ARG A 190 -9.66 -9.09 -4.15
C ARG A 190 -10.82 -9.50 -5.04
N SER A 191 -10.60 -10.42 -5.98
CA SER A 191 -11.66 -11.01 -6.81
C SER A 191 -12.68 -11.78 -5.98
N SER A 192 -12.20 -12.62 -5.05
CA SER A 192 -13.01 -13.44 -4.15
C SER A 192 -13.85 -12.58 -3.21
N LEU A 193 -13.25 -11.55 -2.60
CA LEU A 193 -13.92 -10.58 -1.73
C LEU A 193 -15.03 -9.83 -2.49
N THR A 194 -14.70 -9.28 -3.66
CA THR A 194 -15.64 -8.51 -4.49
C THR A 194 -16.86 -9.37 -4.85
N ARG A 195 -16.62 -10.59 -5.35
CA ARG A 195 -17.68 -11.54 -5.71
C ARG A 195 -18.55 -11.93 -4.51
N ALA A 196 -17.93 -12.19 -3.36
CA ALA A 196 -18.65 -12.56 -2.15
C ALA A 196 -19.56 -11.43 -1.65
N PHE A 197 -19.09 -10.18 -1.68
CA PHE A 197 -19.92 -9.03 -1.31
C PHE A 197 -21.04 -8.80 -2.32
N GLN A 198 -20.75 -8.83 -3.63
CA GLN A 198 -21.77 -8.67 -4.67
C GLN A 198 -22.91 -9.69 -4.54
N ALA A 199 -22.62 -10.91 -4.06
CA ALA A 199 -23.61 -11.94 -3.81
C ALA A 199 -24.41 -11.74 -2.51
N CYS A 200 -23.89 -10.99 -1.54
CA CYS A 200 -24.46 -10.88 -0.19
C CYS A 200 -25.10 -9.51 0.11
N ILE A 201 -24.73 -8.44 -0.59
CA ILE A 201 -25.25 -7.09 -0.36
C ILE A 201 -25.76 -6.44 -1.66
N PRO A 202 -26.85 -5.64 -1.60
CA PRO A 202 -27.39 -4.95 -2.76
C PRO A 202 -26.45 -3.85 -3.30
N PRO A 203 -26.60 -3.45 -4.58
CA PRO A 203 -25.92 -2.28 -5.12
C PRO A 203 -26.19 -1.01 -4.30
N GLY A 204 -25.14 -0.22 -4.07
CA GLY A 204 -25.19 1.01 -3.26
C GLY A 204 -24.95 0.80 -1.76
N GLU A 205 -24.96 -0.45 -1.27
CA GLU A 205 -24.44 -0.75 0.06
C GLU A 205 -22.91 -0.72 0.04
N ARG A 206 -22.32 0.04 0.99
CA ARG A 206 -20.88 0.24 1.09
C ARG A 206 -20.28 -0.62 2.20
N VAL A 207 -19.09 -1.12 1.93
CA VAL A 207 -18.26 -1.92 2.83
C VAL A 207 -17.23 -1.00 3.49
N LEU A 208 -17.00 -1.15 4.78
CA LEU A 208 -15.88 -0.55 5.49
C LEU A 208 -14.60 -1.30 5.15
N ALA A 209 -13.57 -0.58 4.73
CA ALA A 209 -12.21 -1.05 4.54
C ALA A 209 -11.30 -0.31 5.53
N LEU A 210 -10.88 -1.01 6.59
CA LEU A 210 -10.09 -0.44 7.67
C LEU A 210 -8.65 -0.95 7.60
N ASP A 211 -7.70 -0.04 7.77
CA ASP A 211 -6.26 -0.33 7.84
C ASP A 211 -5.69 0.32 9.11
N CYS A 212 -5.14 -0.50 9.99
CA CYS A 212 -4.64 -0.04 11.28
C CYS A 212 -3.46 0.91 11.11
N ASN A 213 -3.58 2.13 11.65
CA ASN A 213 -2.62 3.24 11.53
C ASN A 213 -2.55 3.92 10.15
N HIS A 214 -3.53 3.66 9.28
CA HIS A 214 -3.59 4.22 7.93
C HIS A 214 -5.00 4.76 7.60
N PRO A 215 -5.12 5.56 6.53
CA PRO A 215 -6.43 6.00 6.04
C PRO A 215 -7.38 4.82 5.79
N CYS A 216 -8.63 4.96 6.23
CA CYS A 216 -9.68 3.98 6.02
C CYS A 216 -10.64 4.43 4.92
N TYR A 217 -11.32 3.50 4.26
CA TYR A 217 -12.17 3.78 3.10
C TYR A 217 -13.52 3.07 3.19
N PHE A 218 -14.55 3.67 2.59
CA PHE A 218 -15.69 2.92 2.12
C PHE A 218 -15.33 2.34 0.76
N PHE A 219 -15.82 1.13 0.52
CA PHE A 219 -15.61 0.34 -0.67
C PHE A 219 -16.99 -0.04 -1.23
N ASP A 220 -17.26 0.30 -2.49
CA ASP A 220 -18.43 -0.18 -3.22
C ASP A 220 -18.05 -1.40 -4.07
N PRO A 221 -18.42 -2.63 -3.67
CA PRO A 221 -18.08 -3.85 -4.39
C PRO A 221 -18.75 -3.93 -5.77
N HIS A 222 -19.80 -3.16 -6.04
CA HIS A 222 -20.50 -3.15 -7.33
C HIS A 222 -19.91 -2.13 -8.31
N CYS A 223 -19.12 -1.16 -7.83
CA CYS A 223 -18.41 -0.18 -8.67
C CYS A 223 -16.95 -0.55 -8.94
N SER A 224 -16.28 -1.14 -7.95
CA SER A 224 -14.84 -1.37 -7.87
C SER A 224 -14.30 -2.58 -8.64
N ALA A 225 -15.16 -3.41 -9.23
CA ALA A 225 -14.75 -4.56 -10.04
C ALA A 225 -14.00 -4.18 -11.34
N ARG A 226 -13.70 -2.89 -11.58
CA ARG A 226 -13.04 -2.38 -12.79
C ARG A 226 -11.52 -2.45 -12.74
N ASP A 227 -10.91 -2.30 -11.56
CA ASP A 227 -9.46 -2.41 -11.38
C ASP A 227 -9.16 -3.02 -10.01
N LEU A 228 -8.65 -4.26 -10.02
CA LEU A 228 -8.27 -4.99 -8.83
C LEU A 228 -6.79 -4.80 -8.46
N HIS A 229 -5.99 -4.14 -9.30
CA HIS A 229 -4.57 -3.95 -9.05
C HIS A 229 -4.29 -2.75 -8.12
N SER A 230 -5.13 -1.72 -8.20
CA SER A 230 -4.85 -0.40 -7.62
C SER A 230 -5.65 -0.09 -6.35
N TRP A 231 -5.94 -1.10 -5.52
CA TRP A 231 -6.69 -0.88 -4.28
C TRP A 231 -5.88 -0.08 -3.25
N PRO A 232 -6.51 0.82 -2.47
CA PRO A 232 -5.83 1.60 -1.44
C PRO A 232 -5.40 0.77 -0.22
N ILE A 233 -6.03 -0.39 0.00
CA ILE A 233 -5.80 -1.28 1.14
C ILE A 233 -5.60 -2.71 0.61
N GLU A 234 -4.62 -3.41 1.16
CA GLU A 234 -4.34 -4.82 0.88
C GLU A 234 -5.27 -5.76 1.68
N LEU A 235 -5.56 -6.94 1.14
CA LEU A 235 -6.29 -8.00 1.84
C LEU A 235 -5.35 -8.92 2.59
N LEU A 236 -4.20 -9.26 2.01
CA LEU A 236 -3.14 -9.95 2.73
C LEU A 236 -2.65 -9.04 3.88
N PRO A 237 -2.65 -9.53 5.13
CA PRO A 237 -2.24 -8.72 6.26
C PRO A 237 -0.71 -8.66 6.34
N VAL A 238 -0.11 -7.77 5.54
CA VAL A 238 1.34 -7.49 5.57
C VAL A 238 1.59 -6.29 6.47
N GLY A 239 1.95 -6.55 7.73
CA GLY A 239 2.35 -5.51 8.68
C GLY A 239 1.20 -4.86 9.46
N ASN A 240 0.02 -4.66 8.85
CA ASN A 240 -1.14 -4.06 9.50
C ASN A 240 -2.34 -5.02 9.59
N TYR A 241 -3.29 -4.69 10.47
CA TYR A 241 -4.60 -5.34 10.49
C TYR A 241 -5.46 -4.74 9.39
N HIS A 242 -6.03 -5.60 8.56
CA HIS A 242 -6.91 -5.20 7.46
C HIS A 242 -8.30 -5.77 7.69
N ILE A 243 -9.33 -4.93 7.61
CA ILE A 243 -10.73 -5.33 7.80
C ILE A 243 -11.54 -4.90 6.60
N PHE A 244 -12.33 -5.81 6.04
CA PHE A 244 -13.33 -5.51 5.03
C PHE A 244 -14.67 -6.03 5.49
N ALA A 245 -15.61 -5.17 5.87
CA ALA A 245 -16.87 -5.62 6.46
C ALA A 245 -18.03 -4.67 6.18
N THR A 246 -19.27 -5.16 6.26
CA THR A 246 -20.44 -4.26 6.24
C THR A 246 -20.43 -3.33 7.47
N ALA A 247 -21.16 -2.22 7.42
CA ALA A 247 -21.17 -1.21 8.49
C ALA A 247 -21.52 -1.78 9.88
N ARG A 248 -22.33 -2.85 9.92
CA ARG A 248 -22.71 -3.56 11.15
C ARG A 248 -21.77 -4.70 11.53
N PHE A 249 -20.75 -4.96 10.71
CA PHE A 249 -19.84 -6.09 10.85
C PHE A 249 -20.56 -7.44 10.93
N ASP A 250 -21.62 -7.61 10.14
CA ASP A 250 -22.38 -8.86 10.11
C ASP A 250 -21.76 -9.88 9.13
N ILE A 251 -21.10 -9.39 8.09
CA ILE A 251 -20.29 -10.16 7.15
C ILE A 251 -18.99 -9.42 6.85
N GLY A 252 -17.91 -10.13 6.55
CA GLY A 252 -16.64 -9.51 6.21
C GLY A 252 -15.41 -10.42 6.35
N VAL A 253 -14.26 -9.77 6.37
CA VAL A 253 -12.93 -10.37 6.47
C VAL A 253 -12.09 -9.58 7.48
N PHE A 254 -11.30 -10.30 8.27
CA PHE A 254 -10.29 -9.76 9.20
C PHE A 254 -8.94 -10.44 8.94
N GLY A 255 -7.94 -9.66 8.58
CA GLY A 255 -6.55 -10.09 8.40
C GLY A 255 -5.70 -9.74 9.62
N HIS A 256 -4.96 -10.72 10.15
CA HIS A 256 -4.02 -10.54 11.24
C HIS A 256 -2.57 -10.69 10.77
N PRO A 257 -1.74 -9.63 10.87
CA PRO A 257 -0.42 -9.63 10.22
C PRO A 257 0.62 -10.47 10.93
N TRP A 258 0.57 -10.59 12.26
CA TRP A 258 1.51 -11.39 13.03
C TRP A 258 1.06 -12.83 13.25
N GLU A 259 -0.23 -13.08 13.50
CA GLU A 259 -0.79 -14.44 13.51
C GLU A 259 -0.75 -15.09 12.12
N LYS A 260 -0.63 -14.25 11.07
CA LYS A 260 -0.62 -14.66 9.67
C LYS A 260 -1.91 -15.41 9.35
N SER A 261 -3.04 -14.80 9.69
CA SER A 261 -4.36 -15.40 9.50
C SER A 261 -5.31 -14.47 8.75
N LEU A 262 -6.28 -15.07 8.07
CA LEU A 262 -7.39 -14.39 7.43
C LEU A 262 -8.69 -15.05 7.90
N CYS A 263 -9.50 -14.34 8.68
CA CYS A 263 -10.80 -14.79 9.14
C CYS A 263 -11.89 -14.20 8.25
N VAL A 264 -12.68 -15.05 7.59
CA VAL A 264 -13.87 -14.65 6.83
C VAL A 264 -15.10 -15.01 7.65
N PHE A 265 -16.03 -14.06 7.83
CA PHE A 265 -17.20 -14.25 8.69
C PHE A 265 -18.51 -13.83 8.01
N GLY A 266 -19.60 -14.40 8.49
CA GLY A 266 -20.94 -14.28 7.92
C GLY A 266 -21.30 -15.52 7.11
N GLU A 267 -22.36 -16.24 7.48
CA GLU A 267 -22.65 -17.57 6.90
C GLU A 267 -22.81 -17.55 5.36
N ALA A 268 -23.60 -16.62 4.84
CA ALA A 268 -23.77 -16.47 3.39
C ALA A 268 -22.49 -15.99 2.71
N PHE A 269 -21.71 -15.14 3.38
CA PHE A 269 -20.48 -14.58 2.85
C PHE A 269 -19.38 -15.64 2.74
N VAL A 270 -19.18 -16.44 3.79
CA VAL A 270 -18.28 -17.61 3.81
C VAL A 270 -18.61 -18.58 2.68
N LYS A 271 -19.89 -18.87 2.40
CA LYS A 271 -20.30 -19.76 1.30
C LYS A 271 -19.93 -19.22 -0.09
N ASN A 272 -19.89 -17.89 -0.25
CA ASN A 272 -19.58 -17.22 -1.52
C ASN A 272 -18.09 -16.85 -1.65
N PHE A 273 -17.34 -16.83 -0.55
CA PHE A 273 -15.91 -16.55 -0.53
C PHE A 273 -15.12 -17.80 -0.96
N LYS A 274 -14.77 -17.86 -2.24
CA LYS A 274 -14.03 -18.97 -2.85
C LYS A 274 -12.76 -18.44 -3.48
N ASP A 275 -11.62 -18.88 -2.97
CA ASP A 275 -10.30 -18.43 -3.38
C ASP A 275 -9.34 -19.61 -3.60
N ASP A 276 -8.65 -19.60 -4.74
CA ASP A 276 -7.79 -20.72 -5.17
C ASP A 276 -6.43 -20.74 -4.45
N TYR A 277 -6.04 -19.65 -3.78
CA TYR A 277 -4.82 -19.57 -2.99
C TYR A 277 -5.05 -19.98 -1.54
N LEU A 278 -6.30 -19.95 -1.08
CA LEU A 278 -6.70 -20.38 0.26
C LEU A 278 -7.02 -21.89 0.29
N THR A 279 -6.01 -22.71 0.06
CA THR A 279 -6.18 -24.17 -0.10
C THR A 279 -6.13 -24.97 1.21
N VAL A 280 -5.67 -24.35 2.32
CA VAL A 280 -5.58 -25.03 3.61
C VAL A 280 -6.14 -24.14 4.73
N ALA A 281 -7.39 -24.42 5.15
CA ALA A 281 -7.93 -23.86 6.39
C ALA A 281 -7.31 -24.60 7.57
N LEU A 282 -6.28 -24.03 8.21
CA LEU A 282 -5.81 -24.49 9.51
C LEU A 282 -6.33 -23.52 10.56
N ARG A 283 -7.53 -23.82 11.13
CA ARG A 283 -7.82 -23.89 12.58
C ARG A 283 -9.31 -23.70 12.90
N ARG A 284 -9.81 -24.69 13.65
CA ARG A 284 -11.01 -24.77 14.53
C ARG A 284 -12.40 -24.51 13.94
N GLN A 285 -13.09 -25.62 13.62
CA GLN A 285 -14.42 -25.81 14.20
C GLN A 285 -14.27 -25.76 15.73
N SER A 286 -15.10 -24.95 16.37
CA SER A 286 -15.24 -24.80 17.82
C SER A 286 -15.16 -26.14 18.56
N ASP A 287 -14.09 -26.33 19.33
CA ASP A 287 -13.99 -27.00 20.64
C ASP A 287 -12.56 -27.54 20.86
N GLU A 288 -12.15 -27.66 22.12
CA GLU A 288 -10.86 -28.18 22.62
C GLU A 288 -9.65 -27.23 22.57
N GLY A 289 -9.26 -26.76 23.77
CA GLY A 289 -8.11 -25.92 24.07
C GLY A 289 -6.75 -26.53 23.67
N PHE A 290 -5.76 -25.68 23.41
CA PHE A 290 -4.41 -26.15 23.05
C PHE A 290 -3.45 -25.95 24.23
N PRO A 291 -2.68 -26.98 24.64
CA PRO A 291 -1.60 -26.81 25.59
C PRO A 291 -0.42 -26.12 24.88
N GLY A 292 -0.02 -24.96 25.38
CA GLY A 292 1.04 -24.15 24.79
C GLY A 292 2.38 -24.89 24.76
N ARG A 293 3.08 -24.81 23.62
CA ARG A 293 4.53 -25.06 23.56
C ARG A 293 5.23 -23.71 23.67
N PRO A 294 6.19 -23.52 24.59
CA PRO A 294 6.81 -22.21 24.79
C PRO A 294 7.77 -21.90 23.64
N LEU A 295 7.59 -20.74 23.01
CA LEU A 295 8.60 -20.10 22.18
C LEU A 295 9.27 -18.99 23.00
N ALA A 296 10.59 -18.90 22.88
CA ALA A 296 11.46 -17.99 23.64
C ALA A 296 11.03 -16.51 23.49
N PRO A 297 11.23 -15.68 24.52
CA PRO A 297 10.74 -14.31 24.52
C PRO A 297 11.59 -13.42 23.61
N PRO A 298 11.00 -12.57 22.76
CA PRO A 298 11.70 -11.41 22.24
C PRO A 298 11.51 -10.19 23.16
N GLU A 299 12.60 -9.46 23.33
CA GLU A 299 12.75 -8.26 24.13
C GLU A 299 11.93 -7.08 23.60
N GLY A 300 11.46 -6.21 24.52
CA GLY A 300 11.13 -4.82 24.22
C GLY A 300 9.66 -4.55 23.89
N ASP A 301 8.84 -4.41 24.94
CA ASP A 301 7.49 -3.84 24.87
C ASP A 301 7.58 -2.32 24.64
N SER A 302 7.07 -1.85 23.50
CA SER A 302 6.81 -0.43 23.26
C SER A 302 5.31 -0.23 23.01
N SER A 303 4.59 0.02 24.09
CA SER A 303 3.22 0.51 24.08
C SER A 303 3.10 1.76 23.20
N ARG A 304 2.39 1.67 22.07
CA ARG A 304 1.84 2.82 21.37
C ARG A 304 0.32 2.79 21.47
N SER A 305 -0.20 3.79 22.17
CA SER A 305 -1.60 4.20 22.15
C SER A 305 -2.02 4.45 20.71
N ILE A 306 -3.19 3.93 20.35
CA ILE A 306 -3.94 4.36 19.16
C ILE A 306 -4.14 5.89 19.31
N ARG A 307 -3.64 6.64 18.34
CA ARG A 307 -3.92 8.06 18.08
C ARG A 307 -3.84 8.27 16.58
#